data_AF-A0A3N5I6A1-F1
#
_entry.id   AF-A0A3N5I6A1-F1
#
_cell.length_a   1.000
_cell.length_b   1.000
_cell.length_c   1.000
_cell.angle_alpha   90.00
_cell.angle_beta   90.00
_cell.angle_gamma   90.00
#
_symmetry.space_group_name_H-M   'P 1'
#
loop_
_entity.id
_entity.type
_entity.pdbx_description
1 polymer ?
#
loop_
_entity_poly.entity_id
_entity_poly.type
_entity_poly.pdbx_seq_one_letter_code
_entity_poly.pdbx_strand_id
1 'polypeptide(L)'
;IPKRTLDRPPSAELRPNQKDQDSLPPYEILDPILQAYVEEDRSLEEIVEAGFDRATVARVMTMVDGSEYKRRQAPIGIKITHRALGKDRRMPVTNGYRNS
;
A
#
# COMPACT_ATOMS: atom_id res chain seq x y z
N ILE A 1 -22.57 -14.65 0.49
CA ILE A 1 -22.08 -13.51 1.33
C ILE A 1 -23.28 -12.63 1.67
N PRO A 2 -23.52 -12.25 2.93
CA PRO A 2 -24.61 -11.34 3.30
C PRO A 2 -24.43 -9.96 2.63
N LYS A 3 -25.49 -9.38 2.05
CA LYS A 3 -25.42 -8.06 1.37
C LYS A 3 -24.83 -6.95 2.25
N ARG A 4 -25.20 -6.90 3.54
CA ARG A 4 -24.66 -5.92 4.50
C ARG A 4 -23.13 -5.90 4.61
N THR A 5 -22.46 -7.01 4.30
CA THR A 5 -20.99 -7.12 4.37
C THR A 5 -20.33 -6.46 3.16
N LEU A 6 -21.03 -6.38 2.03
CA LEU A 6 -20.57 -5.70 0.82
C LEU A 6 -20.88 -4.19 0.88
N ASP A 7 -22.01 -3.81 1.47
CA ASP A 7 -22.49 -2.42 1.48
C ASP A 7 -21.83 -1.55 2.57
N ARG A 8 -21.23 -2.16 3.60
CA ARG A 8 -20.56 -1.41 4.68
C ARG A 8 -19.26 -0.77 4.15
N PRO A 9 -18.99 0.52 4.47
CA PRO A 9 -17.74 1.16 4.08
C PRO A 9 -16.52 0.47 4.73
N PRO A 10 -15.36 0.46 4.04
CA PRO A 10 -14.14 -0.18 4.55
C PRO A 10 -13.67 0.48 5.85
N SER A 11 -13.42 -0.34 6.86
CA SER A 11 -13.05 0.06 8.21
C SER A 11 -12.25 -1.03 8.90
N ALA A 12 -11.14 -0.65 9.54
CA ALA A 12 -10.38 -1.50 10.45
C ALA A 12 -11.07 -1.76 11.81
N GLU A 13 -12.18 -1.08 12.11
CA GLU A 13 -13.00 -1.25 13.34
C GLU A 13 -12.23 -1.15 14.66
N LEU A 14 -11.08 -0.48 14.69
CA LEU A 14 -10.25 -0.31 15.89
C LEU A 14 -10.82 0.75 16.83
N ARG A 15 -11.65 1.67 16.31
CA ARG A 15 -12.32 2.76 17.07
C ARG A 15 -13.71 3.08 16.50
N PRO A 16 -14.63 3.66 17.29
CA PRO A 16 -15.95 4.04 16.82
C PRO A 16 -15.90 4.97 15.60
N ASN A 17 -16.71 4.68 14.58
CA ASN A 17 -16.83 5.44 13.32
C ASN A 17 -15.55 5.56 12.47
N GLN A 18 -14.51 4.76 12.73
CA GLN A 18 -13.30 4.74 11.92
C GLN A 18 -13.60 4.33 10.48
N LYS A 19 -13.04 5.05 9.49
CA LYS A 19 -13.00 4.62 8.08
C LYS A 19 -11.55 4.56 7.61
N ASP A 20 -11.23 3.60 6.75
CA ASP A 20 -9.84 3.47 6.25
C ASP A 20 -9.44 4.67 5.38
N GLN A 21 -10.44 5.28 4.72
CA GLN A 21 -10.30 6.50 3.92
C GLN A 21 -9.97 7.76 4.74
N ASP A 22 -10.05 7.70 6.08
CA ASP A 22 -9.65 8.83 6.93
C ASP A 22 -8.13 9.05 6.87
N SER A 23 -7.35 8.01 6.57
CA SER A 23 -5.88 8.04 6.58
C SER A 23 -5.26 7.69 5.22
N LEU A 24 -5.99 6.97 4.37
CA LEU A 24 -5.52 6.46 3.09
C LEU A 24 -6.21 7.18 1.93
N PRO A 25 -5.56 7.30 0.76
CA PRO A 25 -6.29 7.65 -0.44
C PRO A 25 -7.35 6.58 -0.76
N PRO A 26 -8.41 6.90 -1.53
CA PRO A 26 -9.38 5.92 -1.99
C PRO A 26 -8.71 4.69 -2.62
N TYR A 27 -9.25 3.49 -2.39
CA TYR A 27 -8.65 2.23 -2.90
C TYR A 27 -8.47 2.23 -4.42
N GLU A 28 -9.42 2.82 -5.15
CA GLU A 28 -9.35 3.05 -6.61
C GLU A 28 -8.07 3.79 -7.06
N ILE A 29 -7.47 4.59 -6.17
CA ILE A 29 -6.23 5.33 -6.41
C ILE A 29 -5.04 4.62 -5.76
N LEU A 30 -5.23 4.07 -4.56
CA LEU A 30 -4.19 3.40 -3.80
C LEU A 30 -3.66 2.15 -4.51
N ASP A 31 -4.56 1.30 -4.99
CA ASP A 31 -4.20 -0.02 -5.50
C ASP A 31 -3.35 0.06 -6.79
N PRO A 32 -3.67 0.93 -7.77
CA PRO A 32 -2.79 1.15 -8.92
C PRO A 32 -1.40 1.68 -8.55
N ILE A 33 -1.31 2.57 -7.54
CA ILE A 33 -0.01 3.08 -7.07
C ILE A 33 0.79 1.95 -6.41
N LEU A 34 0.14 1.10 -5.60
CA LEU A 34 0.77 -0.05 -4.97
C LEU A 34 1.26 -1.06 -6.01
N GLN A 35 0.45 -1.36 -7.03
CA GLN A 35 0.84 -2.24 -8.13
C GLN A 35 2.07 -1.68 -8.86
N ALA A 36 2.02 -0.41 -9.28
CA ALA A 36 3.13 0.22 -10.01
C ALA A 36 4.42 0.22 -9.17
N TYR A 37 4.33 0.54 -7.88
CA TYR A 37 5.50 0.65 -7.01
C TYR A 37 6.03 -0.69 -6.52
N VAL A 38 5.16 -1.59 -6.04
CA VAL A 38 5.55 -2.85 -5.40
C VAL A 38 5.74 -3.95 -6.44
N GLU A 39 4.85 -4.03 -7.42
CA GLU A 39 4.82 -5.16 -8.35
C GLU A 39 5.60 -4.88 -9.64
N GLU A 40 5.59 -3.64 -10.12
CA GLU A 40 6.24 -3.23 -11.37
C GLU A 40 7.57 -2.48 -11.17
N ASP A 41 7.95 -2.19 -9.91
CA ASP A 41 9.20 -1.52 -9.54
C ASP A 41 9.37 -0.10 -10.15
N ARG A 42 8.25 0.57 -10.47
CA ARG A 42 8.28 1.90 -11.07
C ARG A 42 8.77 2.97 -10.09
N SER A 43 9.48 3.97 -10.61
CA SER A 43 9.94 5.13 -9.84
C SER A 43 8.79 6.08 -9.52
N LEU A 44 9.04 7.04 -8.63
CA LEU A 44 8.07 8.08 -8.29
C LEU A 44 7.66 8.87 -9.55
N GLU A 45 8.64 9.21 -10.40
CA GLU A 45 8.46 9.98 -11.63
C GLU A 45 7.59 9.21 -12.63
N GLU A 46 7.87 7.93 -12.84
CA GLU A 46 7.10 7.08 -13.76
C GLU A 46 5.62 6.93 -13.33
N ILE A 47 5.37 6.88 -12.03
CA ILE A 47 3.99 6.82 -11.50
C ILE A 47 3.31 8.18 -11.63
N VAL A 48 4.03 9.28 -11.43
CA VAL A 48 3.47 10.63 -11.64
C VAL A 48 3.15 10.87 -13.12
N GLU A 49 4.02 10.43 -14.04
CA GLU A 49 3.78 10.50 -15.49
C GLU A 49 2.56 9.66 -15.92
N ALA A 50 2.25 8.59 -15.19
CA ALA A 50 1.03 7.80 -15.39
C ALA A 50 -0.27 8.54 -14.96
N GLY A 51 -0.16 9.77 -14.43
CA GLY A 51 -1.29 10.65 -14.13
C GLY A 51 -1.68 10.72 -12.65
N PHE A 52 -0.88 10.17 -11.74
CA PHE A 52 -1.13 10.23 -10.31
C PHE A 52 -0.52 11.49 -9.68
N ASP A 53 -1.21 12.05 -8.67
CA ASP A 53 -0.70 13.20 -7.93
C ASP A 53 0.60 12.87 -7.17
N ARG A 54 1.63 13.70 -7.37
CA ARG A 54 2.97 13.50 -6.79
C ARG A 54 2.95 13.40 -5.27
N ALA A 55 2.17 14.24 -4.60
CA ALA A 55 2.11 14.23 -3.14
C ALA A 55 1.48 12.93 -2.63
N THR A 56 0.45 12.43 -3.31
CA THR A 56 -0.21 11.16 -3.01
C THR A 56 0.74 9.98 -3.22
N VAL A 57 1.44 9.92 -4.36
CA VAL A 57 2.41 8.85 -4.67
C VAL A 57 3.53 8.82 -3.63
N ALA A 58 4.15 9.97 -3.34
CA ALA A 58 5.22 10.07 -2.35
C ALA A 58 4.76 9.62 -0.95
N ARG A 59 3.53 9.98 -0.56
CA ARG A 59 2.93 9.56 0.71
C ARG A 59 2.74 8.05 0.77
N VAL A 60 2.20 7.45 -0.30
CA VAL A 60 1.97 6.00 -0.37
C VAL A 60 3.30 5.23 -0.31
N MET A 61 4.30 5.62 -1.09
CA MET A 61 5.63 4.99 -1.06
C MET A 61 6.25 5.06 0.35
N THR A 62 6.16 6.22 1.00
CA THR A 62 6.65 6.41 2.38
C THR A 62 5.94 5.48 3.37
N MET A 63 4.61 5.36 3.27
CA MET A 63 3.83 4.45 4.12
C MET A 63 4.19 2.98 3.87
N VAL A 64 4.42 2.60 2.61
CA VAL A 64 4.88 1.26 2.25
C VAL A 64 6.19 1.00 2.93
N ASP A 65 7.23 1.81 2.70
CA ASP A 65 8.57 1.57 3.24
C ASP A 65 8.59 1.60 4.78
N GLY A 66 7.89 2.55 5.40
CA GLY A 66 7.75 2.63 6.85
C GLY A 66 7.02 1.44 7.49
N SER A 67 6.30 0.64 6.71
CA SER A 67 5.58 -0.55 7.19
C SER A 67 6.37 -1.85 7.06
N GLU A 68 7.62 -1.81 6.61
CA GLU A 68 8.45 -3.01 6.41
C GLU A 68 8.66 -3.79 7.71
N TYR A 69 8.79 -3.10 8.85
CA TYR A 69 8.91 -3.75 10.16
C TYR A 69 7.69 -4.61 10.52
N LYS A 70 6.49 -4.24 10.06
CA LYS A 70 5.26 -5.00 10.29
C LYS A 70 5.25 -6.26 9.43
N ARG A 71 5.66 -6.14 8.16
CA ARG A 71 5.70 -7.27 7.21
C ARG A 71 6.67 -8.37 7.64
N ARG A 72 7.81 -8.00 8.23
CA ARG A 72 8.76 -9.00 8.76
C ARG A 72 8.25 -9.81 9.95
N GLN A 73 7.21 -9.32 10.63
CA GLN A 73 6.56 -10.03 11.74
C GLN A 73 5.30 -10.79 11.29
N ALA A 74 4.88 -10.64 10.04
CA ALA A 74 3.71 -11.30 9.51
C ALA A 74 3.97 -12.81 9.30
N PRO A 75 2.97 -13.68 9.54
CA PRO A 75 3.08 -15.09 9.19
C PRO A 75 3.20 -15.27 7.67
N ILE A 76 3.71 -16.43 7.25
CA ILE A 76 3.81 -16.78 5.83
C ILE A 76 2.40 -16.87 5.23
N GLY A 77 2.20 -16.19 4.10
CA GLY A 77 0.96 -16.22 3.31
C GLY A 77 1.17 -16.81 1.91
N ILE A 78 0.08 -17.19 1.26
CA ILE A 78 0.09 -17.70 -0.12
C ILE A 78 0.28 -16.51 -1.09
N LYS A 79 1.21 -16.66 -2.03
CA LYS A 79 1.44 -15.68 -3.10
C LYS A 79 0.37 -15.85 -4.19
N ILE A 80 -0.34 -14.77 -4.52
CA ILE A 80 -1.39 -14.73 -5.56
C ILE A 80 -1.06 -13.79 -6.73
N THR A 81 -0.11 -12.85 -6.57
CA THR A 81 0.40 -11.96 -7.63
C THR A 81 1.82 -12.35 -8.03
N HIS A 82 2.40 -11.75 -9.08
CA HIS A 82 3.76 -12.10 -9.55
C HIS A 82 4.87 -11.63 -8.61
N ARG A 83 4.60 -10.67 -7.71
CA ARG A 83 5.57 -10.18 -6.70
C ARG A 83 4.92 -10.10 -5.32
N ALA A 84 5.40 -10.92 -4.39
CA ALA A 84 4.92 -10.90 -3.01
C ALA A 84 5.71 -9.93 -2.12
N LEU A 85 5.02 -9.31 -1.16
CA LEU A 85 5.59 -8.43 -0.12
C LEU A 85 6.51 -9.14 0.91
N GLY A 86 6.87 -10.40 0.68
CA GLY A 86 7.76 -11.21 1.52
C GLY A 86 9.09 -11.49 0.82
N LYS A 87 9.31 -12.76 0.43
CA LYS A 87 10.58 -13.21 -0.15
C LYS A 87 11.02 -12.42 -1.40
N ASP A 88 10.07 -11.94 -2.20
CA ASP A 88 10.31 -11.32 -3.51
C ASP A 88 10.62 -9.81 -3.43
N ARG A 89 10.28 -9.15 -2.31
CA ARG A 89 10.61 -7.74 -2.06
C ARG A 89 11.36 -7.61 -0.73
N ARG A 90 12.69 -7.61 -0.79
CA ARG A 90 13.57 -7.57 0.39
C ARG A 90 14.05 -6.15 0.66
N MET A 91 13.31 -5.40 1.46
CA MET A 91 13.71 -4.05 1.86
C MET A 91 14.31 -4.05 3.28
N PRO A 92 15.27 -3.16 3.59
CA PRO A 92 15.73 -2.98 4.96
C PRO A 92 14.61 -2.39 5.83
N VAL A 93 14.56 -2.79 7.11
CA VAL A 93 13.61 -2.21 8.08
C VAL A 93 13.99 -0.75 8.38
N THR A 94 15.27 -0.49 8.62
CA THR A 94 15.82 0.86 8.73
C THR A 94 16.24 1.31 7.35
N ASN A 95 15.39 2.08 6.66
CA ASN A 95 15.66 2.61 5.34
C ASN A 95 15.85 4.14 5.42
N GLY A 96 16.98 4.65 4.93
CA GLY A 96 17.28 6.08 4.84
C GLY A 96 17.08 6.68 3.45
N TYR A 97 16.65 5.87 2.48
CA TYR A 97 16.38 6.33 1.12
C TYR A 97 15.21 7.31 1.11
N ARG A 98 15.41 8.47 0.47
CA ARG A 98 14.38 9.49 0.31
C ARG A 98 14.05 9.61 -1.17
N ASN A 99 12.78 9.35 -1.52
CA ASN A 99 12.24 9.59 -2.85
C ASN A 99 12.03 11.10 -3.04
N SER A 100 13.10 11.85 -3.30
CA SER A 100 13.09 13.31 -3.50
C SER A 100 13.08 13.70 -4.96
#